data_AF-A0A1F5JYP1-F1
#
_entry.id   AF-A0A1F5JYP1-F1
#
_cell.length_a   1.000
_cell.length_b   1.000
_cell.length_c   1.000
_cell.angle_alpha   90.00
_cell.angle_beta   90.00
_cell.angle_gamma   90.00
#
_symmetry.space_group_name_H-M   'P 1'
#
loop_
_entity.id
_entity.type
_entity.pdbx_description
1 polymer ?
#
loop_
_entity_poly.entity_id
_entity_poly.type
_entity_poly.pdbx_seq_one_letter_code
_entity_poly.pdbx_strand_id
1 'polypeptide(L)'
;MRTFDRLFKKLLEQGVKIYIITRNPKEHELGMEIQSEDAISWCEMVGVQVFLIAGNHHRKLALLDRKVLWEGSLNILSQNKSREIMRRIESPELTMQMLSFLKLEKFL
;
A
#
# COMPACT_ATOMS: atom_id res chain seq x y z
N MET A 1 -9.83 -6.01 -0.82
CA MET A 1 -8.66 -6.77 -1.28
C MET A 1 -8.97 -7.81 -2.35
N ARG A 2 -9.98 -8.69 -2.19
CA ARG A 2 -10.34 -9.76 -3.16
C ARG A 2 -10.30 -9.36 -4.66
N THR A 3 -10.65 -8.12 -4.98
CA THR A 3 -10.59 -7.57 -6.34
C THR A 3 -9.17 -7.53 -6.94
N PHE A 4 -8.14 -7.32 -6.12
CA PHE A 4 -6.74 -7.18 -6.54
C PHE A 4 -5.97 -8.52 -6.51
N ASP A 5 -6.56 -9.58 -5.95
CA ASP A 5 -5.88 -10.85 -5.71
C ASP A 5 -5.24 -11.43 -6.98
N ARG A 6 -6.01 -11.48 -8.07
CA ARG A 6 -5.54 -11.97 -9.37
C ARG A 6 -4.44 -11.09 -9.95
N LEU A 7 -4.53 -9.77 -9.76
CA LEU A 7 -3.54 -8.84 -10.26
C LEU A 7 -2.21 -8.99 -9.53
N PHE A 8 -2.23 -9.05 -8.19
CA PHE A 8 -1.01 -9.20 -7.39
C PHE A 8 -0.33 -10.54 -7.67
N LYS A 9 -1.08 -11.65 -7.73
CA LYS A 9 -0.52 -12.96 -8.10
C LYS A 9 0.18 -12.90 -9.45
N LYS A 10 -0.48 -12.33 -10.47
CA LYS A 10 0.12 -12.19 -11.81
C LYS A 10 1.39 -11.33 -11.79
N LEU A 11 1.39 -10.21 -11.06
CA LEU A 11 2.57 -9.34 -10.95
C LEU A 11 3.73 -10.04 -10.24
N LEU A 12 3.45 -10.79 -9.17
CA LEU A 12 4.44 -11.56 -8.42
C LEU A 12 5.03 -12.68 -9.29
N GLU A 13 4.21 -13.39 -10.07
CA GLU A 13 4.66 -14.38 -11.07
C GLU A 13 5.59 -13.76 -12.14
N GLN A 14 5.40 -12.48 -12.45
CA GLN A 14 6.26 -11.71 -13.36
C GLN A 14 7.52 -11.15 -12.67
N GLY A 15 7.74 -11.46 -11.39
CA GLY A 15 8.90 -11.00 -10.62
C GLY A 15 8.79 -9.55 -10.11
N VAL A 16 7.60 -8.95 -10.16
CA VAL A 16 7.38 -7.60 -9.61
C VAL A 16 7.38 -7.69 -8.09
N LYS A 17 8.24 -6.88 -7.45
CA LYS A 17 8.27 -6.77 -5.99
C LYS A 17 7.14 -5.86 -5.52
N ILE A 18 6.28 -6.36 -4.65
CA ILE A 18 5.16 -5.61 -4.08
C ILE A 18 5.39 -5.44 -2.58
N TYR A 19 5.28 -4.20 -2.12
CA TYR A 19 5.41 -3.82 -0.72
C TYR A 19 4.14 -3.09 -0.28
N ILE A 20 3.58 -3.49 0.86
CA ILE A 20 2.45 -2.82 1.49
C ILE A 20 2.88 -2.36 2.85
N ILE A 21 2.79 -1.05 3.10
CA ILE A 21 3.00 -0.48 4.42
C ILE A 21 1.64 -0.07 4.95
N THR A 22 1.21 -0.69 6.05
CA THR A 22 -0.13 -0.48 6.60
C THR A 22 -0.10 -0.35 8.11
N ARG A 23 -1.15 0.24 8.66
CA ARG A 23 -1.35 0.34 10.10
C ARG A 23 -1.37 -1.05 10.73
N ASN A 24 -0.77 -1.16 11.91
CA ASN A 24 -0.87 -2.39 12.71
C ASN A 24 -2.36 -2.67 13.05
N PRO A 25 -2.89 -3.87 12.75
CA PRO A 25 -4.28 -4.24 13.06
C PRO A 25 -4.70 -3.94 14.51
N LYS A 26 -3.77 -4.04 15.46
CA LYS A 26 -4.00 -3.76 16.88
C LYS A 26 -4.38 -2.30 17.20
N GLU A 27 -4.14 -1.37 16.27
CA GLU A 27 -4.51 0.04 16.40
C GLU A 27 -5.86 0.36 15.72
N HIS A 28 -6.56 -0.64 15.18
CA HIS A 28 -7.89 -0.45 14.61
C HIS A 28 -8.97 -0.49 15.69
N GLU A 29 -10.11 0.14 15.37
CA GLU A 29 -11.33 0.00 16.15
C GLU A 29 -11.88 -1.43 16.04
N LEU A 30 -12.66 -1.84 17.05
CA LEU A 30 -13.28 -3.16 17.17
C LEU A 30 -13.93 -3.61 15.84
N GLY A 31 -13.52 -4.77 15.34
CA GLY A 31 -14.05 -5.39 14.11
C GLY A 31 -13.24 -5.14 12.84
N MET A 32 -12.49 -4.04 12.73
CA MET A 32 -11.58 -3.83 11.58
C MET A 32 -10.27 -4.59 11.71
N GLU A 33 -9.88 -4.96 12.93
CA GLU A 33 -8.67 -5.73 13.23
C GLU A 33 -8.63 -7.07 12.46
N ILE A 34 -9.68 -7.89 12.58
CA ILE A 34 -9.77 -9.22 11.95
C ILE A 34 -9.69 -9.10 10.44
N GLN A 35 -10.45 -8.17 9.85
CA GLN A 35 -10.43 -7.96 8.40
C GLN A 35 -9.04 -7.52 7.91
N SER A 36 -8.34 -6.71 8.71
CA SER A 36 -7.00 -6.23 8.38
C SER A 36 -5.99 -7.37 8.49
N GLU A 37 -6.08 -8.20 9.54
CA GLU A 37 -5.25 -9.39 9.74
C GLU A 37 -5.44 -10.42 8.63
N ASP A 38 -6.67 -10.71 8.22
CA ASP A 38 -6.96 -11.61 7.10
C ASP A 38 -6.33 -11.09 5.80
N ALA A 39 -6.42 -9.78 5.55
CA ALA A 39 -5.85 -9.15 4.38
C ALA A 39 -4.32 -9.16 4.38
N ILE A 40 -3.70 -8.91 5.54
CA ILE A 40 -2.24 -8.98 5.72
C ILE A 40 -1.76 -10.41 5.52
N SER A 41 -2.42 -11.37 6.18
CA SER A 41 -2.07 -12.80 6.10
C SER A 41 -2.12 -13.32 4.67
N TRP A 42 -3.15 -12.95 3.91
CA TRP A 42 -3.22 -13.30 2.50
C TRP A 42 -2.09 -12.66 1.69
N CYS A 43 -1.78 -11.38 1.92
CA CYS A 43 -0.70 -10.68 1.21
C CYS A 43 0.64 -11.39 1.41
N GLU A 44 0.97 -11.69 2.66
CA GLU A 44 2.22 -12.39 3.02
C GLU A 44 2.24 -13.80 2.42
N MET A 45 1.13 -14.55 2.50
CA MET A 45 1.01 -15.90 1.94
C MET A 45 1.30 -15.94 0.44
N VAL A 46 0.85 -14.94 -0.32
CA VAL A 46 1.08 -14.90 -1.78
C VAL A 46 2.43 -14.32 -2.17
N GLY A 47 3.20 -13.76 -1.22
CA GLY A 47 4.54 -13.21 -1.44
C GLY A 47 4.64 -11.68 -1.51
N VAL A 48 3.57 -10.95 -1.16
CA VAL A 48 3.65 -9.49 -0.94
C VAL A 48 4.34 -9.23 0.40
N GLN A 49 5.30 -8.31 0.42
CA GLN A 49 5.97 -7.93 1.66
C GLN A 49 5.15 -6.88 2.40
N VAL A 50 4.72 -7.18 3.63
CA VAL A 50 3.90 -6.28 4.44
C VAL A 50 4.71 -5.72 5.60
N PHE A 51 4.66 -4.40 5.79
CA PHE A 51 5.26 -3.71 6.93
C PHE A 51 4.16 -3.07 7.78
N LEU A 52 4.10 -3.46 9.05
CA LEU A 52 3.18 -2.87 10.01
C LEU A 52 3.82 -1.65 10.67
N ILE A 53 3.11 -0.53 10.64
CA ILE A 53 3.52 0.71 11.30
C ILE A 53 2.52 1.10 12.38
N ALA A 54 3.05 1.62 13.47
CA ALA A 54 2.29 2.17 14.59
C ALA A 54 2.21 3.70 14.47
N GLY A 55 1.17 4.31 15.03
CA GLY A 55 1.07 5.76 15.15
C GLY A 55 0.29 6.43 14.02
N ASN A 56 -1.04 6.27 14.04
CA ASN A 56 -2.07 7.01 13.28
C ASN A 56 -1.68 7.52 11.87
N HIS A 57 -0.92 6.73 11.13
CA HIS A 57 -0.57 7.06 9.76
C HIS A 57 -1.83 6.97 8.89
N HIS A 58 -2.11 8.04 8.15
CA HIS A 58 -3.30 8.15 7.28
C HIS A 58 -2.94 8.54 5.85
N ARG A 59 -1.74 8.14 5.41
CA ARG A 59 -1.20 8.40 4.07
C ARG A 59 -1.75 7.37 3.10
N LYS A 60 -2.19 7.82 1.94
CA LYS A 60 -2.67 6.96 0.86
C LYS A 60 -1.83 7.25 -0.37
N LEU A 61 -0.80 6.44 -0.53
CA LEU A 61 0.26 6.64 -1.50
C LEU A 61 0.51 5.33 -2.27
N ALA A 62 0.90 5.44 -3.53
CA ALA A 62 1.54 4.34 -4.25
C ALA A 62 2.71 4.88 -5.08
N LEU A 63 3.84 4.19 -5.00
CA LEU A 63 5.05 4.51 -5.75
C LEU A 63 5.33 3.34 -6.69
N LEU A 64 5.45 3.61 -7.98
CA LEU A 64 5.70 2.58 -9.01
C LEU A 64 7.03 2.86 -9.69
N ASP A 65 7.89 1.84 -9.71
CA ASP A 65 9.18 1.81 -10.41
C ASP A 65 10.10 3.01 -10.15
N ARG A 66 9.93 3.69 -9.00
CA ARG A 66 10.63 4.96 -8.68
C ARG A 66 10.40 6.07 -9.72
N LYS A 67 9.29 6.01 -10.47
CA LYS A 67 8.96 6.94 -11.56
C LYS A 67 7.59 7.59 -11.42
N VAL A 68 6.63 6.86 -10.87
CA VAL A 68 5.24 7.33 -10.74
C VAL A 68 4.86 7.38 -9.28
N LEU A 69 4.37 8.53 -8.85
CA LEU A 69 3.77 8.74 -7.54
C LEU A 69 2.26 8.92 -7.71
N TRP A 70 1.51 8.18 -6.92
CA TRP A 70 0.11 8.39 -6.67
C TRP A 70 -0.09 8.87 -5.25
N GLU A 71 -0.84 9.95 -5.07
CA GLU A 71 -1.17 10.52 -3.77
C GLU A 71 -2.57 11.10 -3.73
N GLY A 72 -3.22 11.07 -2.56
CA GLY A 72 -4.53 11.68 -2.39
C GLY A 72 -5.26 11.20 -1.14
N SER A 73 -6.59 11.34 -1.19
CA SER A 73 -7.48 10.97 -0.08
C SER A 73 -8.09 9.58 -0.23
N LEU A 74 -7.89 8.90 -1.37
CA LEU A 74 -8.49 7.59 -1.69
C LEU A 74 -7.77 6.39 -1.06
N ASN A 75 -8.48 5.50 -0.37
CA ASN A 75 -7.91 4.20 0.01
C ASN A 75 -7.81 3.27 -1.21
N ILE A 76 -6.61 3.14 -1.79
CA ILE A 76 -6.39 2.49 -3.10
C ILE A 76 -6.94 1.05 -3.16
N LEU A 77 -6.79 0.26 -2.09
CA LEU A 77 -7.16 -1.17 -2.06
C LEU A 77 -8.52 -1.47 -1.41
N SER A 78 -9.20 -0.45 -0.89
CA SER A 78 -10.45 -0.57 -0.13
C SER A 78 -11.41 0.59 -0.38
N GLN A 79 -11.29 1.25 -1.54
CA GLN A 79 -12.19 2.31 -1.96
C GLN A 79 -13.64 1.82 -1.90
N ASN A 80 -14.51 2.66 -1.37
CA ASN A 80 -15.95 2.42 -1.26
C ASN A 80 -16.71 3.67 -1.70
N LYS A 81 -18.00 3.82 -1.40
CA LYS A 81 -18.84 4.98 -1.81
C LYS A 81 -18.44 6.30 -1.13
N SER A 82 -17.24 6.80 -1.43
CA SER A 82 -16.61 8.03 -0.93
C SER A 82 -16.29 8.98 -2.10
N ARG A 83 -16.27 10.29 -1.83
CA ARG A 83 -15.86 11.32 -2.79
C ARG A 83 -14.40 11.67 -2.51
N GLU A 84 -13.49 10.99 -3.18
CA GLU A 84 -12.05 11.07 -2.94
C GLU A 84 -11.31 11.47 -4.21
N ILE A 85 -10.07 11.94 -4.03
CA ILE A 85 -9.19 12.29 -5.14
C ILE A 85 -7.92 11.44 -5.09
N MET A 86 -7.35 11.21 -6.26
CA MET A 86 -5.96 10.74 -6.42
C MET A 86 -5.33 11.54 -7.55
N ARG A 87 -4.11 12.02 -7.31
CA ARG A 87 -3.26 12.63 -8.32
C ARG A 87 -2.22 11.62 -8.74
N ARG A 88 -2.03 11.51 -10.06
CA ARG A 88 -0.91 10.80 -10.66
C ARG A 88 0.17 11.80 -11.05
N ILE A 89 1.40 11.53 -10.65
CA ILE A 89 2.57 12.35 -10.92
C ILE A 89 3.62 11.46 -11.58
N GLU A 90 3.92 11.72 -12.86
CA GLU A 90 5.05 11.10 -13.56
C GLU A 90 6.31 11.95 -13.37
N SER A 91 7.00 11.77 -12.25
CA SER A 91 8.29 12.41 -11.98
C SER A 91 9.12 11.49 -11.09
N PRO A 92 10.26 10.98 -11.58
CA PRO A 92 11.21 10.25 -10.75
C PRO A 92 11.69 11.08 -9.56
N GLU A 93 11.87 12.39 -9.74
CA GLU A 93 12.35 13.31 -8.70
C GLU A 93 11.36 13.37 -7.53
N LEU A 94 10.08 13.65 -7.81
CA LEU A 94 9.05 13.70 -6.77
C LEU A 94 8.79 12.32 -6.15
N THR A 95 8.88 11.25 -6.94
CA THR A 95 8.73 9.88 -6.45
C THR A 95 9.85 9.53 -5.47
N MET A 96 11.10 9.88 -5.79
CA MET A 96 12.25 9.64 -4.93
C MET A 96 12.22 10.52 -3.68
N GLN A 97 11.86 11.81 -3.80
CA GLN A 97 11.69 12.68 -2.64
C GLN A 97 10.66 12.12 -1.64
N MET A 98 9.53 11.60 -2.14
CA MET A 98 8.53 10.94 -1.30
C MET A 98 9.09 9.67 -0.66
N LEU A 99 9.83 8.85 -1.42
CA LEU A 99 10.44 7.62 -0.90
C LEU A 99 11.43 7.91 0.24
N SER A 100 12.30 8.92 0.09
CA SER A 100 13.23 9.37 1.11
C SER A 100 12.51 9.94 2.34
N PHE A 101 11.47 10.76 2.12
CA PHE A 101 10.63 11.28 3.21
C PHE A 101 10.00 10.17 4.05
N LEU A 102 9.54 9.10 3.40
CA LEU A 102 8.98 7.92 4.06
C LEU A 102 10.06 7.01 4.67
N LYS A 103 11.35 7.24 4.39
CA LYS A 103 12.49 6.41 4.83
C LYS A 103 12.34 4.94 4.42
N LEU A 104 11.79 4.70 3.24
CA LEU A 104 11.52 3.35 2.73
C LEU A 104 12.67 2.76 1.90
N GLU A 105 13.66 3.58 1.55
CA GLU A 105 14.84 3.18 0.76
C GLU A 105 15.59 2.01 1.37
N LYS A 106 15.60 1.88 2.70
CA LYS A 106 16.24 0.77 3.41
C LYS A 106 15.58 -0.59 3.21
N PHE A 107 14.38 -0.63 2.64
CA PHE A 107 13.60 -1.85 2.41
C PHE A 107 13.55 -2.27 0.94
N LEU A 108 14.09 -1.46 0.03
CA LEU A 108 14.06 -1.63 -1.43
C LEU A 108 15.44 -1.96 -2.00
#